data_AF-A0A655ACD3-F1
#
_entry.id   AF-A0A655ACD3-F1
#
_cell.length_a   1.000
_cell.length_b   1.000
_cell.length_c   1.000
_cell.angle_alpha   90.00
_cell.angle_beta   90.00
_cell.angle_gamma   90.00
#
_symmetry.space_group_name_H-M   'P 1'
#
loop_
_entity.id
_entity.type
_entity.pdbx_description
1 polymer ?
#
loop_
_entity_poly.entity_id
_entity_poly.type
_entity_poly.pdbx_seq_one_letter_code
_entity_poly.pdbx_strand_id
1 'polypeptide(L)' 'MFAANLGVTEDEATGAAAIRITDYLSRDLTITQGKGSLIHTTWSPEGWVRVAGRVVSDGVAQLD' A
#
# COMPACT_ATOMS: atom_id res chain seq x y z
N MET A 1 5.32 -0.27 8.31
CA MET A 1 4.25 -1.02 9.05
C MET A 1 4.93 -2.18 9.76
N PHE A 2 4.70 -2.40 11.05
CA PHE A 2 5.40 -3.44 11.80
C PHE A 2 4.58 -4.74 11.85
N ALA A 3 5.16 -5.85 11.39
CA ALA A 3 4.50 -7.16 11.32
C ALA A 3 5.45 -8.28 11.78
N ALA A 4 6.15 -8.07 12.91
CA ALA A 4 7.16 -8.99 13.40
C ALA A 4 6.62 -10.42 13.63
N ASN A 5 5.33 -10.54 13.97
CA ASN A 5 4.62 -11.82 14.10
C ASN A 5 4.48 -12.59 12.76
N LEU A 6 4.64 -11.93 11.62
CA LEU A 6 4.66 -12.50 10.28
C LEU A 6 6.10 -12.65 9.73
N GLY A 7 7.12 -12.48 10.58
CA GLY A 7 8.52 -12.55 10.18
C GLY A 7 9.03 -11.30 9.46
N VAL A 8 8.25 -10.21 9.42
CA VAL A 8 8.63 -8.95 8.77
C VAL A 8 8.75 -7.87 9.84
N THR A 9 9.98 -7.51 10.23
CA THR A 9 10.22 -6.46 11.24
C THR A 9 9.49 -5.18 10.87
N GLU A 10 9.68 -4.71 9.63
CA GLU A 10 8.92 -3.61 9.04
C GLU A 10 8.69 -3.89 7.54
N ASP A 11 7.44 -3.78 7.11
CA ASP A 11 7.04 -3.84 5.70
C ASP A 11 7.17 -2.45 5.07
N GLU A 12 7.80 -2.42 3.90
CA GLU A 12 8.19 -1.24 3.14
C GLU A 12 7.04 -0.71 2.25
N ALA A 13 5.99 -1.51 1.96
CA ALA A 13 4.88 -1.11 1.08
C ALA A 13 3.56 -1.85 1.40
N THR A 14 2.86 -1.46 2.47
CA THR A 14 1.68 -2.20 2.95
C THR A 14 0.39 -1.72 2.30
N GLY A 15 0.09 -2.23 1.10
CA GLY A 15 -1.11 -1.87 0.34
C GLY A 15 -2.44 -2.11 1.08
N ALA A 16 -2.56 -3.19 1.85
CA ALA A 16 -3.77 -3.47 2.63
C ALA A 16 -4.03 -2.41 3.71
N ALA A 17 -2.98 -1.94 4.39
CA ALA A 17 -3.10 -0.87 5.37
C ALA A 17 -3.43 0.47 4.70
N ALA A 18 -2.83 0.74 3.52
CA ALA A 18 -3.17 1.91 2.71
C ALA A 18 -4.66 1.96 2.39
N ILE A 19 -5.27 0.84 1.96
CA ILE A 19 -6.72 0.77 1.72
C ILE A 19 -7.53 1.15 2.97
N ARG A 20 -7.17 0.56 4.12
CA ARG A 20 -7.92 0.76 5.37
C ARG A 20 -7.83 2.18 5.91
N ILE A 21 -6.66 2.82 5.83
CA ILE A 21 -6.53 4.21 6.29
C ILE A 21 -7.21 5.20 5.35
N THR A 22 -7.24 4.91 4.04
CA THR A 22 -7.98 5.71 3.04
C THR A 22 -9.49 5.64 3.29
N ASP A 23 -10.03 4.44 3.51
CA ASP A 23 -11.44 4.25 3.88
C ASP A 23 -11.79 5.03 5.16
N TYR A 24 -10.98 4.87 6.21
CA TYR A 24 -11.16 5.55 7.49
C TYR A 24 -11.15 7.08 7.39
N LEU A 25 -10.28 7.64 6.54
CA LEU A 25 -10.18 9.10 6.35
C LEU A 25 -11.14 9.63 5.27
N SER A 26 -11.80 8.74 4.52
CA SER A 26 -12.76 9.07 3.46
C SER A 26 -12.27 10.13 2.48
N ARG A 27 -11.00 10.01 2.07
CA ARG A 27 -10.36 10.93 1.11
C ARG A 27 -9.22 10.24 0.40
N ASP A 28 -8.89 10.73 -0.78
CA ASP A 28 -7.71 10.29 -1.54
C ASP A 28 -6.43 10.53 -0.75
N LEU A 29 -5.52 9.54 -0.77
CA LEU A 29 -4.22 9.65 -0.10
C LEU A 29 -3.09 9.33 -1.07
N THR A 30 -2.03 10.12 -0.98
CA THR A 30 -0.69 9.75 -1.44
C THR A 30 0.13 9.41 -0.21
N ILE A 31 0.53 8.15 -0.10
CA ILE A 31 1.19 7.59 1.09
C ILE A 31 2.64 7.28 0.74
N THR A 32 3.56 7.89 1.46
CA THR A 32 4.97 7.50 1.47
C THR A 32 5.18 6.51 2.60
N GLN A 33 5.70 5.32 2.28
CA GLN A 33 6.02 4.29 3.26
C GLN A 33 7.41 3.72 2.98
N GLY A 34 8.13 3.38 4.05
CA GLY A 34 9.41 2.71 3.94
C GLY A 34 10.47 3.53 3.18
N LYS A 35 11.39 2.82 2.53
CA LYS A 35 12.56 3.36 1.83
C LYS A 35 12.29 3.79 0.38
N GLY A 36 11.08 4.27 0.09
CA GLY A 36 10.79 4.90 -1.20
C GLY A 36 9.48 4.49 -1.85
N SER A 37 8.63 3.73 -1.18
CA SER A 37 7.33 3.34 -1.73
C SER A 37 6.38 4.53 -1.74
N LEU A 38 5.77 4.78 -2.90
CA LEU A 38 4.66 5.72 -3.07
C LEU A 38 3.41 4.94 -3.45
N ILE A 39 2.44 4.94 -2.54
CA ILE A 39 1.15 4.26 -2.72
C ILE A 39 0.10 5.34 -2.94
N HIS A 40 -0.61 5.26 -4.06
CA HIS A 40 -1.73 6.12 -4.37
C HIS A 40 -3.02 5.39 -4.08
N THR A 41 -3.95 6.07 -3.40
CA THR A 41 -5.28 5.55 -3.14
C THR A 41 -6.34 6.57 -3.49
N THR A 42 -7.45 6.09 -4.03
CA THR A 42 -8.63 6.91 -4.34
C THR A 42 -9.81 6.37 -3.57
N TRP A 43 -10.44 7.22 -2.77
CA TRP A 43 -11.64 6.89 -2.01
C TRP A 43 -12.89 7.23 -2.83
N SER A 44 -13.93 6.42 -2.68
CA SER A 44 -15.20 6.61 -3.37
C SER A 44 -16.36 6.42 -2.40
N PRO A 45 -17.35 7.34 -2.37
CA PRO A 45 -18.52 7.24 -1.49
C PRO A 45 -19.42 6.05 -1.84
N GLU A 46 -19.23 5.43 -3.01
CA GLU A 46 -19.87 4.19 -3.43
C GLU A 46 -19.33 2.93 -2.70
N GLY A 47 -18.43 3.12 -1.73
CA GLY A 47 -17.92 2.04 -0.86
C GLY A 47 -16.67 1.34 -1.39
N TRP A 48 -15.91 2.01 -2.26
CA TRP A 48 -14.69 1.44 -2.84
C TRP A 48 -13.46 2.27 -2.50
N VAL A 49 -12.33 1.57 -2.33
CA VAL A 49 -11.00 2.16 -2.34
C VAL A 49 -10.20 1.52 -3.46
N ARG A 50 -9.64 2.35 -4.34
CA ARG A 50 -8.68 1.92 -5.35
C ARG A 50 -7.27 2.12 -4.81
N VAL A 51 -6.37 1.19 -5.10
CA VAL A 51 -4.94 1.26 -4.76
C VAL A 51 -4.10 1.12 -6.02
N ALA A 52 -3.06 1.93 -6.13
CA ALA A 52 -2.14 1.92 -7.26
C ALA A 52 -0.73 2.35 -6.82
N GLY A 53 0.26 2.03 -7.64
CA GLY A 53 1.65 2.41 -7.45
C GLY A 53 2.46 2.13 -8.71
N ARG A 54 3.58 2.83 -8.88
CA ARG A 54 4.55 2.46 -9.92
C ARG A 54 5.38 1.29 -9.41
N VAL A 55 5.75 0.40 -10.31
CA VAL A 55 6.67 -0.71 -10.06
C VAL A 55 7.84 -0.62 -11.02
N VAL A 56 9.00 -1.10 -10.58
CA VAL A 56 10.18 -1.30 -11.41
C VAL A 56 10.57 -2.76 -11.31
N SER A 57 10.97 -3.37 -12.41
CA SER A 57 11.51 -4.73 -12.37
C SER A 57 12.90 -4.70 -11.73
N ASP A 58 13.11 -5.52 -10.72
CA ASP A 58 14.42 -5.82 -10.13
C ASP A 58 15.09 -7.05 -10.78
N GLY A 59 14.48 -7.59 -11.84
CA GLY A 59 14.95 -8.80 -12.53
C GLY A 59 14.47 -10.11 -11.91
N VAL A 60 13.72 -10.08 -10.81
CA VAL A 60 13.16 -11.26 -10.15
C VAL A 60 11.64 -11.12 -10.06
N ALA A 61 10.94 -11.67 -11.05
CA ALA A 61 9.50 -11.87 -10.96
C ALA A 61 9.22 -13.37 -10.87
N GLN A 62 8.77 -13.85 -9.71
CA GLN A 62 8.16 -15.18 -9.61
C GLN A 62 6.66 -15.00 -9.86
N LEU A 63 6.24 -15.42 -11.05
CA LEU A 63 4.83 -15.52 -11.40
C LEU A 63 4.41 -16.97 -11.11
N ASP A 64 3.39 -17.13 -10.28
CA ASP A 64 2.72 -18.43 -10.05
C ASP A 64 1.89 -18.87 -11.27
#